data_AF-A1E4F3-F1
#
_entry.id   AF-A1E4F3-F1
#
_cell.length_a   1.000
_cell.length_b   1.000
_cell.length_c   1.000
_cell.angle_alpha   90.00
_cell.angle_beta   90.00
_cell.angle_gamma   90.00
#
_symmetry.space_group_name_H-M   'P 1'
#
loop_
_entity.id
_entity.type
_entity.pdbx_description
1 polymer ?
#
loop_
_entity_poly.entity_id
_entity_poly.type
_entity_poly.pdbx_seq_one_letter_code
_entity_poly.pdbx_strand_id
1 'polypeptide(L)' 'IDYTSQIAKTIYGILGIKIWIFQKI' A
#
# COMPACT_ATOMS: atom_id res chain seq x y z
N ILE A 1 -5.61 3.21 19.49
CA ILE A 1 -4.37 3.76 18.89
C ILE A 1 -4.15 2.97 17.60
N ASP A 2 -5.15 3.01 16.71
CA ASP A 2 -5.30 2.00 15.64
C ASP A 2 -5.56 2.63 14.27
N TYR A 3 -5.93 3.91 14.26
CA TYR A 3 -6.24 4.64 13.04
C TYR A 3 -4.98 4.82 12.17
N THR A 4 -3.84 5.15 12.79
CA THR A 4 -2.55 5.27 12.10
C THR A 4 -2.08 3.94 11.52
N SER A 5 -2.25 2.84 12.25
CA SER A 5 -1.85 1.50 11.80
C SER A 5 -2.70 0.99 10.63
N GLN A 6 -4.00 1.32 10.64
CA GLN A 6 -4.93 0.95 9.58
C GLN A 6 -4.72 1.79 8.32
N ILE A 7 -4.46 3.09 8.47
CA ILE A 7 -4.08 3.98 7.35
C ILE A 7 -2.75 3.54 6.74
N ALA A 8 -1.75 3.24 7.58
CA ALA A 8 -0.46 2.75 7.11
C ALA A 8 -0.62 1.48 6.28
N LYS A 9 -1.36 0.47 6.78
CA LYS A 9 -1.64 -0.77 6.04
C LYS A 9 -2.30 -0.52 4.68
N THR A 10 -3.26 0.41 4.61
CA THR A 10 -3.93 0.76 3.35
C THR A 10 -2.98 1.46 2.37
N ILE A 11 -2.17 2.42 2.82
CA ILE A 11 -1.21 3.14 1.99
C ILE A 11 -0.13 2.18 1.46
N TYR A 12 0.43 1.33 2.32
CA TYR A 12 1.44 0.34 1.92
C TYR A 12 0.85 -0.72 0.98
N GLY A 13 -0.42 -1.12 1.15
CA GLY A 13 -1.11 -2.02 0.22
C GLY A 13 -1.27 -1.42 -1.17
N ILE A 14 -1.75 -0.17 -1.27
CA ILE A 14 -1.90 0.55 -2.54
C ILE A 14 -0.54 0.76 -3.22
N LEU A 15 0.48 1.14 -2.43
CA LEU A 15 1.83 1.31 -2.94
C LEU A 15 2.40 0.00 -3.50
N GLY A 16 2.19 -1.11 -2.79
CA GLY A 16 2.62 -2.44 -3.25
C GLY A 16 1.96 -2.85 -4.57
N ILE A 17 0.65 -2.62 -4.72
CA ILE A 17 -0.09 -2.88 -5.97
C ILE A 17 0.43 -2.01 -7.11
N LYS A 18 0.69 -0.72 -6.83
CA LYS A 18 1.20 0.23 -7.83
C LYS A 18 2.59 -0.17 -8.32
N ILE A 19 3.47 -0.60 -7.42
CA ILE A 19 4.81 -1.12 -7.76
C ILE A 19 4.70 -2.42 -8.56
N TRP A 20 3.80 -3.32 -8.17
CA TRP A 20 3.60 -4.59 -8.86
C TRP A 20 3.13 -4.41 -10.31
N ILE A 21 2.22 -3.46 -10.55
CA ILE A 21 1.77 -3.08 -11.90
C ILE A 21 2.92 -2.46 -12.71
N PHE A 22 3.71 -1.57 -12.11
CA PHE A 22 4.85 -0.93 -12.79
C PHE A 22 6.00 -1.89 -13.10
N GLN A 23 6.20 -2.93 -12.30
CA GLN A 23 7.23 -3.94 -12.53
C GLN A 23 6.82 -4.97 -13.60
N LYS A 24 5.53 -5.09 -13.89
CA LYS A 24 4.98 -6.01 -14.90
C LYS A 24 4.91 -5.42 -16.32
N ILE A 25 5.15 -4.11 -16.47
CA ILE A 25 5.33 -3.39 -17.75
C ILE A 25 6.81 -3.41 -18.10
#